data_AF-A0AAV0GJA5-F1
#
_entry.id   AF-A0AAV0GJA5-F1
#
_cell.length_a   1.000
_cell.length_b   1.000
_cell.length_c   1.000
_cell.angle_alpha   90.00
_cell.angle_beta   90.00
_cell.angle_gamma   90.00
#
_symmetry.space_group_name_H-M   'P 1'
#
loop_
_entity.id
_entity.type
_entity.pdbx_description
1 polymer ?
#
loop_
_entity_poly.entity_id
_entity_poly.type
_entity_poly.pdbx_seq_one_letter_code
_entity_poly.pdbx_strand_id
1 'polypeptide(L)'
;MEYENMVALVSRTGRHLQRYDNGLRQVVGCIPYRYKDRINTLPCLDEDAYEVLVISPQRKGKGMLFPKGGWEIDETIEAAALRETIEEAGVVGDIECKLGTWNFGSMRSGNACEGHMFPLLVKEELDCWPEMNIRQRHWISIGEAREVCVKGWMMEALELLASRLTRQSRQSKVGMFPGTECGSQGILMPLRCGRQMLPPPPSNSAEEA
;
A
#
# COMPACT_ATOMS: atom_id res chain seq x y z
N MET A 1 -23.55 -23.54 9.96
CA MET A 1 -22.84 -23.96 8.75
C MET A 1 -21.82 -22.89 8.48
N GLU A 2 -20.63 -23.08 9.06
CA GLU A 2 -19.47 -22.25 8.78
C GLU A 2 -19.08 -22.49 7.33
N TYR A 3 -19.41 -21.53 6.47
CA TYR A 3 -18.74 -21.38 5.18
C TYR A 3 -17.38 -20.77 5.46
N GLU A 4 -16.53 -21.49 6.18
CA GLU A 4 -15.11 -21.13 6.27
C GLU A 4 -14.56 -21.14 4.86
N ASN A 5 -14.06 -19.98 4.46
CA ASN A 5 -13.37 -19.70 3.21
C ASN A 5 -12.68 -20.96 2.67
N MET A 6 -13.27 -21.57 1.64
CA MET A 6 -12.52 -22.46 0.75
C MET A 6 -11.50 -21.60 0.00
N VAL A 7 -10.43 -21.21 0.70
CA VAL A 7 -9.20 -20.80 0.07
C VAL A 7 -8.77 -22.02 -0.74
N ALA A 8 -8.86 -21.91 -2.07
CA ALA A 8 -8.38 -22.97 -2.93
C ALA A 8 -6.92 -23.24 -2.56
N LEU A 9 -6.63 -24.44 -2.04
CA LEU A 9 -5.27 -24.89 -1.69
C LEU A 9 -4.40 -25.14 -2.93
N VAL A 10 -4.88 -24.75 -4.11
CA VAL A 10 -4.24 -24.96 -5.40
C VAL A 10 -4.08 -23.60 -6.06
N SER A 11 -2.84 -23.26 -6.41
CA SER A 11 -2.54 -22.02 -7.11
C SER A 11 -3.05 -22.08 -8.55
N ARG A 12 -3.36 -20.92 -9.12
CA ARG A 12 -3.65 -20.86 -10.56
C ARG A 12 -2.37 -21.16 -11.33
N THR A 13 -2.51 -21.91 -12.43
CA THR A 13 -1.37 -22.33 -13.25
C THR A 13 -1.60 -22.08 -14.74
N GLY A 14 -0.50 -21.93 -15.47
CA GLY A 14 -0.51 -21.63 -16.90
C GLY A 14 -0.56 -20.12 -17.20
N ARG A 15 -0.71 -19.79 -18.49
CA ARG A 15 -0.72 -18.39 -18.99
C ARG A 15 -1.84 -18.09 -19.99
N HIS A 16 -2.73 -19.05 -20.22
CA HIS A 16 -3.75 -18.98 -21.26
C HIS A 16 -4.82 -17.92 -20.98
N LEU A 17 -5.10 -17.65 -19.70
CA LEU A 17 -6.02 -16.59 -19.27
C LEU A 17 -5.31 -15.29 -18.89
N GLN A 18 -3.97 -15.23 -18.97
CA GLN A 18 -3.23 -14.05 -18.53
C GLN A 18 -3.31 -12.93 -19.55
N ARG A 19 -3.36 -11.70 -19.05
CA ARG A 19 -3.42 -10.49 -19.86
C ARG A 19 -2.05 -10.08 -20.38
N TYR A 20 -2.06 -9.52 -21.58
CA TYR A 20 -0.90 -8.92 -22.22
C TYR A 20 -1.30 -7.56 -22.81
N ASP A 21 -0.49 -6.54 -22.59
CA ASP A 21 -0.63 -5.23 -23.24
C ASP A 21 0.68 -4.87 -23.92
N ASN A 22 0.63 -4.51 -25.20
CA ASN A 22 1.82 -4.17 -26.00
C ASN A 22 2.98 -5.20 -25.88
N GLY A 23 2.62 -6.50 -25.75
CA GLY A 23 3.59 -7.60 -25.58
C GLY A 23 4.15 -7.75 -24.15
N LEU A 24 3.76 -6.90 -23.21
CA LEU A 24 4.10 -7.00 -21.78
C LEU A 24 3.07 -7.86 -21.06
N ARG A 25 3.55 -8.86 -20.30
CA ARG A 25 2.69 -9.65 -19.42
C ARG A 25 2.20 -8.78 -18.27
N GLN A 26 0.91 -8.76 -18.04
CA GLN A 26 0.31 -8.01 -16.94
C GLN A 26 0.42 -8.80 -15.63
N VAL A 27 1.07 -8.20 -14.65
CA VAL A 27 1.34 -8.80 -13.33
C VAL A 27 0.75 -7.90 -12.25
N VAL A 28 0.20 -8.51 -11.21
CA VAL A 28 -0.40 -7.80 -10.08
C VAL A 28 0.08 -8.38 -8.77
N GLY A 29 0.13 -7.58 -7.73
CA GLY A 29 0.49 -8.07 -6.41
C GLY A 29 0.27 -7.05 -5.32
N CYS A 30 0.60 -7.45 -4.10
CA CYS A 30 0.48 -6.60 -2.92
C CYS A 30 1.84 -6.43 -2.24
N ILE A 31 1.97 -5.34 -1.48
CA ILE A 31 2.92 -5.22 -0.38
C ILE A 31 2.11 -5.42 0.91
N PRO A 32 2.06 -6.64 1.47
CA PRO A 32 1.34 -6.88 2.70
C PRO A 32 2.08 -6.23 3.85
N TYR A 33 1.36 -5.57 4.74
CA TYR A 33 1.92 -4.91 5.91
C TYR A 33 1.01 -5.11 7.12
N ARG A 34 1.58 -4.99 8.32
CA ARG A 34 0.84 -4.96 9.58
C ARG A 34 1.53 -4.07 10.61
N TYR A 35 0.82 -3.77 11.69
CA TYR A 35 1.40 -3.09 12.84
C TYR A 35 2.25 -4.08 13.64
N LYS A 36 3.43 -3.65 14.09
CA LYS A 36 4.19 -4.43 15.07
C LYS A 36 3.45 -4.43 16.40
N ASP A 37 3.41 -5.59 17.06
CA ASP A 37 2.85 -5.71 18.40
C ASP A 37 3.63 -4.79 19.36
N ARG A 38 2.92 -3.85 19.98
CA ARG A 38 3.50 -2.81 20.85
C ARG A 38 3.83 -3.36 22.24
N ILE A 39 4.54 -4.48 22.32
CA ILE A 39 5.04 -4.98 23.59
C ILE A 39 6.44 -4.36 23.81
N ASN A 40 6.48 -3.29 24.60
CA ASN A 40 7.68 -2.74 25.27
C ASN A 40 8.64 -1.78 24.54
N THR A 41 8.23 -1.05 23.51
CA THR A 41 9.05 0.06 23.00
C THR A 41 8.29 1.39 22.99
N LEU A 42 9.01 2.44 23.45
CA LEU A 42 8.69 3.87 23.38
C LEU A 42 8.01 4.19 22.03
N PRO A 43 7.16 5.24 21.90
CA PRO A 43 6.45 5.50 20.65
C PRO A 43 7.47 5.75 19.54
N CYS A 44 7.80 4.71 18.78
CA CYS A 44 8.64 4.82 17.61
C CYS A 44 7.87 5.70 16.62
N LEU A 45 8.52 6.81 16.27
CA LEU A 45 8.00 7.75 15.29
C LEU A 45 8.09 7.05 13.92
N ASP A 46 7.10 7.27 13.07
CA ASP A 46 7.12 6.91 11.64
C ASP A 46 7.06 5.40 11.31
N GLU A 47 7.87 4.96 10.34
CA GLU A 47 7.80 3.68 9.60
C GLU A 47 8.10 2.44 10.45
N ASP A 48 8.79 2.63 11.58
CA ASP A 48 9.21 1.56 12.48
C ASP A 48 8.06 0.86 13.20
N ALA A 49 6.87 1.49 13.21
CA ALA A 49 5.64 0.91 13.74
C ALA A 49 5.07 -0.22 12.85
N TYR A 50 5.62 -0.39 11.65
CA TYR A 50 5.12 -1.31 10.64
C TYR A 50 6.17 -2.36 10.28
N GLU A 51 5.67 -3.53 9.92
CA GLU A 51 6.44 -4.55 9.22
C GLU A 51 5.71 -4.93 7.94
N VAL A 52 6.50 -5.37 6.95
CA VAL A 52 6.03 -5.81 5.64
C VAL A 52 6.35 -7.28 5.46
N LEU A 53 5.51 -7.96 4.68
CA LEU A 53 5.73 -9.36 4.33
C LEU A 53 6.46 -9.45 3.00
N VAL A 54 7.53 -10.23 2.99
CA VAL A 54 8.25 -10.64 1.79
C VAL A 54 8.27 -12.15 1.67
N ILE A 55 8.42 -12.65 0.44
CA ILE A 55 8.52 -14.07 0.13
C ILE A 55 9.88 -14.42 -0.47
N SER A 56 10.33 -15.64 -0.20
CA SER A 56 11.50 -16.20 -0.85
C SER A 56 11.26 -16.37 -2.36
N PRO A 57 12.30 -16.21 -3.20
CA PRO A 57 12.20 -16.51 -4.61
C PRO A 57 12.17 -18.03 -4.83
N GLN A 58 11.41 -18.52 -5.82
CA GLN A 58 11.41 -19.95 -6.20
C GLN A 58 12.81 -20.46 -6.62
N ARG A 59 13.69 -19.56 -7.10
CA ARG A 59 15.09 -19.87 -7.42
C ARG A 59 16.01 -19.07 -6.51
N LYS A 60 16.95 -19.75 -5.85
CA LYS A 60 17.93 -19.14 -4.93
C LYS A 60 18.72 -18.01 -5.59
N GLY A 61 19.13 -17.01 -4.77
CA GLY A 61 20.05 -15.93 -5.17
C GLY A 61 19.41 -14.70 -5.81
N LYS A 62 18.09 -14.48 -5.65
CA LYS A 62 17.37 -13.35 -6.28
C LYS A 62 16.87 -12.27 -5.30
N GLY A 63 17.40 -12.25 -4.08
CA GLY A 63 16.86 -11.43 -2.99
C GLY A 63 15.44 -11.87 -2.59
N MET A 64 14.76 -11.07 -1.78
CA MET A 64 13.36 -11.30 -1.41
C MET A 64 12.42 -10.58 -2.39
N LEU A 65 11.16 -11.03 -2.42
CA LEU A 65 10.15 -10.55 -3.36
C LEU A 65 8.87 -10.13 -2.62
N PHE A 66 8.12 -9.20 -3.19
CA PHE A 66 6.70 -9.03 -2.84
C PHE A 66 5.85 -10.05 -3.61
N PRO A 67 4.76 -10.55 -2.99
CA PRO A 67 3.87 -11.51 -3.61
C PRO A 67 3.15 -10.89 -4.81
N LYS A 68 3.17 -11.59 -5.94
CA LYS A 68 2.58 -11.13 -7.22
C LYS A 68 2.54 -12.26 -8.24
N GLY A 69 1.58 -12.18 -9.16
CA GLY A 69 1.54 -13.07 -10.31
C GLY A 69 0.63 -12.58 -11.43
N GLY A 70 0.12 -13.49 -12.24
CA GLY A 70 -0.52 -13.12 -13.50
C GLY A 70 -1.90 -12.55 -13.27
N TRP A 71 -2.22 -11.41 -13.89
CA TRP A 71 -3.60 -10.92 -13.92
C TRP A 71 -4.39 -11.64 -15.01
N GLU A 72 -5.42 -12.38 -14.61
CA GLU A 72 -6.26 -13.15 -15.53
C GLU A 72 -7.47 -12.36 -16.07
N ILE A 73 -8.06 -12.84 -17.16
CA ILE A 73 -9.15 -12.15 -17.86
C ILE A 73 -10.50 -12.21 -17.14
N ASP A 74 -10.69 -13.18 -16.24
CA ASP A 74 -11.93 -13.50 -15.53
C ASP A 74 -12.05 -12.82 -14.16
N GLU A 75 -11.10 -11.95 -13.80
CA GLU A 75 -11.02 -11.30 -12.49
C GLU A 75 -10.68 -9.80 -12.60
N THR A 76 -11.05 -9.04 -11.56
CA THR A 76 -10.60 -7.65 -11.41
C THR A 76 -9.14 -7.60 -11.00
N ILE A 77 -8.51 -6.43 -11.15
CA ILE A 77 -7.10 -6.27 -10.81
C ILE A 77 -6.85 -6.45 -9.29
N GLU A 78 -7.80 -6.01 -8.46
CA GLU A 78 -7.75 -6.15 -7.00
C GLU A 78 -7.98 -7.61 -6.58
N ALA A 79 -8.97 -8.29 -7.18
CA ALA A 79 -9.23 -9.71 -6.91
C ALA A 79 -8.01 -10.57 -7.26
N ALA A 80 -7.37 -10.26 -8.39
CA ALA A 80 -6.13 -10.90 -8.82
C ALA A 80 -4.97 -10.63 -7.83
N ALA A 81 -4.79 -9.39 -7.38
CA ALA A 81 -3.74 -9.05 -6.41
C ALA A 81 -3.95 -9.76 -5.05
N LEU A 82 -5.20 -9.85 -4.57
CA LEU A 82 -5.56 -10.60 -3.37
C LEU A 82 -5.30 -12.09 -3.54
N ARG A 83 -5.77 -12.69 -4.64
CA ARG A 83 -5.56 -14.11 -4.97
C ARG A 83 -4.07 -14.46 -5.00
N GLU A 84 -3.26 -13.71 -5.75
CA GLU A 84 -1.82 -13.94 -5.84
C GLU A 84 -1.12 -13.80 -4.49
N THR A 85 -1.60 -12.89 -3.63
CA THR A 85 -1.06 -12.73 -2.28
C THR A 85 -1.39 -13.91 -1.38
N ILE A 86 -2.60 -14.46 -1.48
CA ILE A 86 -2.98 -15.69 -0.77
C ILE A 86 -2.16 -16.88 -1.30
N GLU A 87 -2.04 -17.03 -2.61
CA GLU A 87 -1.32 -18.13 -3.25
C GLU A 87 0.17 -18.16 -2.86
N GLU A 88 0.86 -17.02 -2.95
CA GLU A 88 2.31 -16.95 -2.71
C GLU A 88 2.70 -16.77 -1.23
N ALA A 89 1.87 -16.07 -0.44
CA ALA A 89 2.20 -15.67 0.94
C ALA A 89 1.22 -16.16 2.02
N GLY A 90 0.03 -16.62 1.66
CA GLY A 90 -0.95 -17.13 2.61
C GLY A 90 -1.43 -16.08 3.60
N VAL A 91 -1.66 -14.84 3.16
CA VAL A 91 -2.24 -13.78 4.01
C VAL A 91 -3.47 -13.15 3.36
N VAL A 92 -4.43 -12.78 4.19
CA VAL A 92 -5.69 -12.12 3.81
C VAL A 92 -5.78 -10.77 4.52
N GLY A 93 -6.36 -9.77 3.85
CA GLY A 93 -6.46 -8.44 4.42
C GLY A 93 -7.24 -7.45 3.57
N ASP A 94 -7.19 -6.18 4.00
CA ASP A 94 -7.86 -5.07 3.31
C ASP A 94 -6.92 -4.48 2.26
N ILE A 95 -7.30 -4.58 0.99
CA ILE A 95 -6.55 -3.97 -0.11
C ILE A 95 -6.83 -2.47 -0.18
N GLU A 96 -5.79 -1.67 -0.34
CA GLU A 96 -5.90 -0.22 -0.45
C GLU A 96 -5.65 0.28 -1.87
N CYS A 97 -5.81 1.60 -2.09
CA CYS A 97 -5.56 2.23 -3.38
C CYS A 97 -4.18 1.89 -3.96
N LYS A 98 -4.12 1.59 -5.27
CA LYS A 98 -2.90 1.23 -6.01
C LYS A 98 -1.71 2.13 -5.65
N LEU A 99 -0.54 1.52 -5.39
CA LEU A 99 0.72 2.24 -5.16
C LEU A 99 1.22 2.88 -6.45
N GLY A 100 1.29 2.07 -7.51
CA GLY A 100 1.79 2.50 -8.80
C GLY A 100 1.83 1.34 -9.80
N THR A 101 2.47 1.61 -10.92
CA THR A 101 2.67 0.66 -12.02
C THR A 101 4.13 0.75 -12.47
N TRP A 102 4.77 -0.39 -12.70
CA TRP A 102 6.19 -0.47 -13.08
C TRP A 102 6.43 -1.50 -14.17
N ASN A 103 7.30 -1.14 -15.11
CA ASN A 103 7.80 -2.10 -16.09
C ASN A 103 9.08 -2.77 -15.58
N PHE A 104 9.11 -4.11 -15.63
CA PHE A 104 10.30 -4.88 -15.24
C PHE A 104 10.46 -6.15 -16.06
N GLY A 105 11.63 -6.78 -15.94
CA GLY A 105 12.02 -7.89 -16.82
C GLY A 105 12.69 -7.39 -18.09
N SER A 106 12.81 -8.25 -19.10
CA SER A 106 13.51 -7.94 -20.34
C SER A 106 12.72 -8.43 -21.54
N MET A 107 12.49 -7.52 -22.49
CA MET A 107 11.84 -7.84 -23.75
C MET A 107 12.65 -8.88 -24.54
N ARG A 108 13.99 -8.83 -24.46
CA ARG A 108 14.88 -9.78 -25.16
C ARG A 108 14.68 -11.22 -24.71
N SER A 109 14.36 -11.43 -23.44
CA SER A 109 14.09 -12.77 -22.88
C SER A 109 12.60 -13.14 -22.87
N GLY A 110 11.72 -12.32 -23.48
CA GLY A 110 10.28 -12.58 -23.53
C GLY A 110 9.61 -12.60 -22.14
N ASN A 111 10.22 -11.95 -21.14
CA ASN A 111 9.73 -11.93 -19.76
C ASN A 111 9.46 -10.51 -19.25
N ALA A 112 9.32 -9.55 -20.16
CA ALA A 112 8.91 -8.20 -19.81
C ALA A 112 7.48 -8.22 -19.27
N CYS A 113 7.29 -7.53 -18.15
CA CYS A 113 6.03 -7.43 -17.44
C CYS A 113 5.76 -5.97 -17.09
N GLU A 114 4.48 -5.62 -17.05
CA GLU A 114 3.99 -4.44 -16.36
C GLU A 114 3.34 -4.90 -15.05
N GLY A 115 3.84 -4.39 -13.93
CA GLY A 115 3.41 -4.77 -12.60
C GLY A 115 2.59 -3.68 -11.92
N HIS A 116 1.44 -4.05 -11.36
CA HIS A 116 0.57 -3.17 -10.57
C HIS A 116 0.61 -3.62 -9.11
N MET A 117 1.03 -2.73 -8.21
CA MET A 117 1.18 -3.07 -6.79
C MET A 117 0.21 -2.30 -5.91
N PHE A 118 -0.32 -2.97 -4.89
CA PHE A 118 -1.27 -2.42 -3.93
C PHE A 118 -0.75 -2.60 -2.50
N PRO A 119 -1.05 -1.69 -1.56
CA PRO A 119 -0.91 -2.01 -0.13
C PRO A 119 -1.96 -3.04 0.27
N LEU A 120 -1.60 -3.94 1.18
CA LEU A 120 -2.55 -4.85 1.82
C LEU A 120 -2.36 -4.82 3.33
N LEU A 121 -3.34 -4.28 4.06
CA LEU A 121 -3.34 -4.34 5.52
C LEU A 121 -3.77 -5.73 5.96
N VAL A 122 -2.83 -6.55 6.42
CA VAL A 122 -3.08 -7.95 6.78
C VAL A 122 -3.99 -8.05 8.01
N LYS A 123 -5.00 -8.91 7.91
CA LYS A 123 -5.94 -9.27 8.99
C LYS A 123 -5.73 -10.69 9.48
N GLU A 124 -5.32 -11.57 8.59
CA GLU A 124 -5.21 -12.99 8.87
C GLU A 124 -4.00 -13.58 8.16
N GLU A 125 -3.31 -14.47 8.85
CA GLU A 125 -2.20 -15.28 8.34
C GLU A 125 -2.64 -16.74 8.36
N LEU A 126 -2.66 -17.38 7.18
CA LEU A 126 -3.16 -18.73 7.00
C LEU A 126 -2.10 -19.76 7.38
N ASP A 127 -2.51 -20.85 8.04
CA ASP A 127 -1.62 -21.98 8.38
C ASP A 127 -1.22 -22.79 7.15
N CYS A 128 -2.14 -22.94 6.19
CA CYS A 128 -1.95 -23.68 4.95
C CYS A 128 -2.27 -22.77 3.75
N TRP A 129 -1.38 -22.72 2.76
CA TRP A 129 -1.59 -21.94 1.54
C TRP A 129 -0.93 -22.59 0.32
N PRO A 130 -1.37 -22.24 -0.91
CA PRO A 130 -1.02 -22.97 -2.13
C PRO A 130 0.48 -23.14 -2.41
N GLU A 131 1.30 -22.10 -2.26
CA GLU A 131 2.73 -22.16 -2.55
C GLU A 131 3.62 -22.42 -1.31
N MET A 132 3.05 -22.83 -0.17
CA MET A 132 3.82 -22.97 1.09
C MET A 132 5.04 -23.89 1.03
N ASN A 133 5.03 -24.86 0.12
CA ASN A 133 6.13 -25.81 -0.07
C ASN A 133 7.26 -25.27 -0.97
N ILE A 134 7.03 -24.17 -1.69
CA ILE A 134 8.00 -23.57 -2.63
C ILE A 134 8.32 -22.10 -2.33
N ARG A 135 7.54 -21.48 -1.43
CA ARG A 135 7.74 -20.14 -0.90
C ARG A 135 7.88 -20.17 0.60
N GLN A 136 8.59 -19.20 1.15
CA GLN A 136 8.69 -18.95 2.58
C GLN A 136 8.37 -17.48 2.80
N ARG A 137 7.40 -17.19 3.67
CA ARG A 137 7.02 -15.82 4.05
C ARG A 137 7.83 -15.34 5.23
N HIS A 138 8.20 -14.07 5.23
CA HIS A 138 8.97 -13.44 6.28
C HIS A 138 8.39 -12.06 6.56
N TRP A 139 8.05 -11.80 7.82
CA TRP A 139 7.76 -10.47 8.31
C TRP A 139 9.07 -9.77 8.65
N ILE A 140 9.29 -8.61 8.07
CA ILE A 140 10.50 -7.81 8.25
C ILE A 140 10.15 -6.34 8.39
N SER A 141 11.00 -5.57 9.05
CA SER A 141 10.85 -4.11 9.09
C SER A 141 10.99 -3.49 7.69
N ILE A 142 10.45 -2.27 7.52
CA ILE A 142 10.65 -1.49 6.28
C ILE A 142 12.15 -1.25 6.03
N GLY A 143 12.94 -1.04 7.08
CA GLY A 143 14.40 -0.93 7.00
C GLY A 143 15.06 -2.16 6.40
N GLU A 144 14.78 -3.35 6.95
CA GLU A 144 15.30 -4.62 6.40
C GLU A 144 14.82 -4.88 4.98
N ALA A 145 13.57 -4.52 4.66
CA ALA A 145 13.01 -4.66 3.32
C ALA A 145 13.81 -3.87 2.27
N ARG A 146 14.36 -2.70 2.61
CA ARG A 146 15.25 -1.92 1.72
C ARG A 146 16.54 -2.67 1.38
N GLU A 147 17.03 -3.51 2.29
CA GLU A 147 18.27 -4.27 2.10
C GLU A 147 18.05 -5.53 1.25
N VAL A 148 16.92 -6.22 1.44
CA VAL A 148 16.66 -7.52 0.78
C VAL A 148 15.92 -7.42 -0.55
N CYS A 149 15.19 -6.33 -0.80
CA CYS A 149 14.46 -6.07 -2.04
C CYS A 149 15.35 -5.39 -3.09
N VAL A 150 16.19 -6.20 -3.74
CA VAL A 150 17.28 -5.71 -4.62
C VAL A 150 16.84 -5.05 -5.94
N LYS A 151 15.55 -5.07 -6.28
CA LYS A 151 15.06 -4.54 -7.56
C LYS A 151 14.58 -3.10 -7.39
N GLY A 152 15.02 -2.19 -8.26
CA GLY A 152 14.67 -0.77 -8.20
C GLY A 152 13.16 -0.51 -8.09
N TRP A 153 12.34 -1.14 -8.94
CA TRP A 153 10.88 -0.97 -8.88
C TRP A 153 10.25 -1.40 -7.54
N MET A 154 10.84 -2.41 -6.87
CA MET A 154 10.35 -2.86 -5.57
C MET A 154 10.68 -1.84 -4.48
N MET A 155 11.88 -1.27 -4.53
CA MET A 155 12.29 -0.21 -3.62
C MET A 155 11.41 1.01 -3.78
N GLU A 156 11.14 1.45 -5.02
CA GLU A 156 10.20 2.55 -5.29
C GLU A 156 8.79 2.28 -4.74
N ALA A 157 8.26 1.07 -4.97
CA ALA A 157 6.94 0.69 -4.44
C ALA A 157 6.91 0.67 -2.90
N LEU A 158 7.99 0.20 -2.27
CA LEU A 158 8.15 0.20 -0.81
C LEU A 158 8.21 1.63 -0.25
N GLU A 159 8.96 2.54 -0.88
CA GLU A 159 9.04 3.94 -0.42
C GLU A 159 7.70 4.68 -0.56
N LEU A 160 6.92 4.38 -1.60
CA LEU A 160 5.55 4.89 -1.73
C LEU A 160 4.64 4.40 -0.61
N LEU A 161 4.76 3.13 -0.22
CA LEU A 161 4.03 2.59 0.93
C LEU A 161 4.46 3.29 2.22
N ALA A 162 5.77 3.33 2.48
CA ALA A 162 6.34 3.89 3.70
C ALA A 162 5.95 5.37 3.88
N SER A 163 5.99 6.15 2.79
CA SER A 163 5.50 7.53 2.75
C SER A 163 4.00 7.65 3.08
N ARG A 164 3.16 6.74 2.56
CA ARG A 164 1.71 6.72 2.85
C ARG A 164 1.44 6.42 4.32
N LEU A 165 2.10 5.40 4.88
CA LEU A 165 1.96 4.99 6.28
C LEU A 165 2.41 6.08 7.25
N THR A 166 3.50 6.77 6.94
CA THR A 166 4.00 7.92 7.71
C THR A 166 3.01 9.08 7.68
N ARG A 167 2.38 9.36 6.54
CA ARG A 167 1.36 10.41 6.44
C ARG A 167 0.09 10.07 7.24
N GLN A 168 -0.38 8.83 7.16
CA GLN A 168 -1.55 8.37 7.92
C GLN A 168 -1.31 8.48 9.44
N SER A 169 -0.14 8.04 9.93
CA SER A 169 0.17 8.10 11.37
C SER A 169 0.19 9.53 11.92
N ARG A 170 0.59 10.51 11.09
CA ARG A 170 0.57 11.94 11.45
C ARG A 170 -0.85 12.50 11.49
N GLN A 171 -1.72 12.13 10.56
CA GLN A 171 -3.11 12.57 10.54
C GLN A 171 -3.90 12.02 11.74
N SER A 172 -3.69 10.75 12.11
CA SER A 172 -4.31 10.15 13.30
C SER A 172 -3.93 10.86 14.60
N LYS A 173 -2.72 11.44 14.67
CA LYS A 173 -2.25 12.20 15.85
C LYS A 173 -2.82 13.61 15.95
N VAL A 174 -3.08 14.28 14.81
CA VAL A 174 -3.64 15.65 14.80
C VAL A 174 -5.10 15.67 15.27
N GLY A 175 -5.84 14.56 15.13
CA GLY A 175 -7.23 14.43 15.61
C GLY A 175 -7.41 14.05 17.09
N MET A 176 -6.34 13.86 17.86
CA MET A 176 -6.38 13.35 19.24
C MET A 176 -6.04 14.39 20.33
N PHE A 177 -6.01 15.69 20.00
CA PHE A 177 -5.92 16.76 21.00
C PHE A 177 -7.28 17.45 21.17
N PRO A 178 -8.10 17.13 22.20
CA PRO A 178 -9.10 18.08 22.66
C PRO A 178 -8.36 19.29 23.25
N GLY A 179 -8.71 20.49 22.79
CA GLY A 179 -8.06 21.73 23.19
C GLY A 179 -8.05 21.89 24.71
N THR A 180 -6.86 22.00 25.29
CA THR A 180 -6.70 22.59 26.61
C THR A 180 -6.89 24.09 26.44
N GLU A 181 -8.01 24.58 26.95
CA GLU A 181 -8.34 25.98 27.10
C GLU A 181 -7.22 26.69 27.87
N CYS A 182 -6.61 27.69 27.23
CA CYS A 182 -5.66 28.59 27.87
C CYS A 182 -6.43 29.59 28.74
N GLY A 183 -6.37 29.42 30.06
CA GLY A 183 -6.98 30.31 31.03
C GLY A 183 -5.97 30.83 32.05
N SER A 184 -5.36 31.98 31.78
CA SER A 184 -4.92 32.92 32.82
C SER A 184 -4.64 34.31 32.27
N GLN A 185 -5.67 35.13 32.40
CA GLN A 185 -5.71 36.58 32.64
C GLN A 185 -4.40 37.38 32.56
N GLY A 186 -4.36 38.30 31.59
CA GLY A 186 -3.48 39.46 31.57
C GLY A 186 -4.18 40.62 30.86
N ILE A 187 -4.73 41.54 31.64
CA ILE A 187 -5.41 42.77 31.22
C ILE A 187 -4.35 43.79 30.76
N LEU A 188 -4.45 44.35 29.54
CA LEU A 188 -4.22 45.79 29.29
C LEU A 188 -4.74 46.26 27.90
N MET A 189 -5.85 46.99 27.98
CA MET A 189 -6.50 48.03 27.16
C MET A 189 -6.07 48.40 25.71
N PRO A 190 -7.01 48.95 24.90
CA PRO A 190 -6.95 49.03 23.45
C PRO A 190 -6.54 50.41 22.88
N LEU A 191 -5.96 50.43 21.68
CA LEU A 191 -5.90 51.63 20.84
C LEU A 191 -6.83 51.48 19.64
N ARG A 192 -7.77 52.43 19.56
CA ARG A 192 -8.70 52.67 18.45
C ARG A 192 -7.98 53.34 17.28
N CYS A 193 -8.29 52.96 16.03
CA CYS A 193 -8.45 53.82 14.84
C CYS A 193 -8.72 52.89 13.65
N GLY A 194 -9.65 53.06 12.72
CA GLY A 194 -10.68 54.05 12.46
C GLY A 194 -11.57 53.48 11.34
N ARG A 195 -12.87 53.79 11.37
CA ARG A 195 -13.82 53.45 10.31
C ARG A 195 -13.53 54.29 9.06
N GLN A 196 -13.65 53.67 7.88
CA GLN A 196 -14.34 54.28 6.74
C GLN A 196 -14.99 53.18 5.89
N MET A 197 -16.32 53.22 5.85
CA MET A 197 -17.13 52.56 4.83
C MET A 197 -17.34 53.53 3.67
N LEU A 198 -17.44 52.98 2.46
CA LEU A 198 -18.33 53.34 1.33
C LEU A 198 -17.68 52.85 0.01
N PRO A 199 -18.42 52.70 -1.11
CA PRO A 199 -19.64 51.93 -1.35
C PRO A 199 -19.45 50.93 -2.53
N PRO A 200 -20.39 50.00 -2.80
CA PRO A 200 -20.29 49.10 -3.95
C PRO A 200 -20.80 49.76 -5.24
N PRO A 201 -20.20 49.48 -6.41
CA PRO A 201 -20.82 49.73 -7.71
C PRO A 201 -21.24 48.43 -8.43
N PRO A 202 -22.10 48.55 -9.46
CA PRO A 202 -23.26 47.68 -9.65
C PRO A 202 -23.09 46.51 -10.63
N SER A 203 -24.05 45.59 -10.53
CA SER A 203 -24.37 44.54 -11.50
C SER A 203 -24.81 45.11 -12.85
N ASN A 204 -24.30 44.57 -13.95
CA ASN A 204 -25.04 44.55 -15.20
C ASN A 204 -24.80 43.24 -15.97
N SER A 205 -25.90 42.77 -16.52
CA SER A 205 -26.12 41.52 -17.26
C SER A 205 -26.00 41.77 -18.77
N ALA A 206 -25.92 40.68 -19.55
CA ALA A 206 -25.94 40.59 -21.03
C ALA A 206 -24.64 41.06 -21.72
N GLU A 207 -24.15 40.47 -22.80
CA GLU A 207 -24.82 39.78 -23.92
C GLU A 207 -23.81 38.91 -24.69
N GLU A 208 -24.35 38.07 -25.57
CA GLU A 208 -23.77 37.18 -26.59
C GLU A 208 -22.40 37.53 -27.20
N ALA A 209 -21.52 36.52 -27.31
CA ALA A 209 -21.03 35.92 -28.58
C ALA A 209 -19.94 34.88 -28.30
#